data_AF-A0A2E8VV47-F1
#
_entry.id   AF-A0A2E8VV47-F1
#
_cell.length_a   1.000
_cell.length_b   1.000
_cell.length_c   1.000
_cell.angle_alpha   90.00
_cell.angle_beta   90.00
_cell.angle_gamma   90.00
#
_symmetry.space_group_name_H-M   'P 1'
#
loop_
_entity.id
_entity.type
_entity.pdbx_description
1 polymer ?
#
loop_
_entity_poly.entity_id
_entity_poly.type
_entity_poly.pdbx_seq_one_letter_code
_entity_poly.pdbx_strand_id
1 'polypeptide(L)' 'MNIHNNARLTFRGRELLVKRIVEQGLRVEEAAQASGVSVRTAYKWLRRYR' A
#
# COMPACT_ATOMS: atom_id res chain seq x y z
N MET A 1 -13.26 -11.85 -6.58
CA MET A 1 -12.64 -10.59 -6.12
C MET A 1 -12.92 -9.52 -7.17
N ASN A 2 -14.00 -8.75 -7.04
CA ASN A 2 -14.34 -7.69 -8.02
C ASN A 2 -13.44 -6.48 -7.80
N ILE A 3 -12.19 -6.61 -8.23
CA ILE A 3 -11.25 -5.50 -8.33
C ILE A 3 -11.34 -4.99 -9.77
N HIS A 4 -11.51 -3.68 -9.93
CA HIS A 4 -11.46 -3.04 -11.25
C HIS A 4 -10.18 -3.45 -12.00
N ASN A 5 -10.29 -3.77 -13.30
CA ASN A 5 -9.14 -4.17 -14.13
C ASN A 5 -7.94 -3.20 -14.05
N ASN A 6 -8.20 -1.91 -13.79
CA ASN A 6 -7.17 -0.87 -13.71
C ASN A 6 -6.62 -0.64 -12.30
N ALA A 7 -7.00 -1.46 -11.32
CA ALA A 7 -6.47 -1.30 -9.96
C ALA A 7 -5.02 -1.81 -9.90
N ARG A 8 -4.07 -0.90 -9.63
CA ARG A 8 -2.64 -1.23 -9.45
C ARG A 8 -2.37 -2.26 -8.36
N LEU A 9 -3.21 -2.32 -7.32
CA LEU A 9 -3.06 -3.26 -6.22
C LEU A 9 -4.40 -3.91 -5.86
N THR A 10 -4.31 -5.21 -5.60
CA THR A 10 -5.38 -5.99 -4.97
C THR A 10 -5.52 -5.62 -3.50
N PHE A 11 -6.62 -6.03 -2.85
CA PHE A 11 -6.79 -5.83 -1.41
C PHE A 11 -5.59 -6.38 -0.61
N ARG A 12 -5.15 -7.60 -0.91
CA ARG A 12 -3.95 -8.20 -0.29
C ARG A 12 -2.68 -7.41 -0.58
N GLY A 13 -2.54 -6.85 -1.77
CA GLY A 13 -1.40 -5.98 -2.10
C GLY A 13 -1.38 -4.68 -1.29
N ARG A 14 -2.56 -4.10 -1.01
CA ARG A 14 -2.67 -2.92 -0.12
C ARG A 14 -2.34 -3.29 1.32
N GLU A 15 -2.83 -4.42 1.80
CA GLU A 15 -2.52 -4.93 3.13
C GLU A 15 -1.02 -5.18 3.29
N LEU A 16 -0.38 -5.84 2.32
CA LEU A 16 1.06 -6.08 2.33
C LEU A 16 1.86 -4.77 2.35
N LEU A 17 1.46 -3.77 1.57
CA LEU A 17 2.07 -2.43 1.60
C LEU A 17 2.02 -1.84 3.01
N VAL A 18 0.87 -1.90 3.69
CA VAL A 18 0.74 -1.32 5.03
C VAL A 18 1.49 -2.15 6.07
N LYS A 19 1.46 -3.48 6.01
CA LYS A 19 2.23 -4.36 6.90
C LYS A 19 3.73 -4.12 6.78
N ARG A 20 4.25 -3.92 5.57
CA ARG A 20 5.66 -3.53 5.36
C ARG A 20 6.03 -2.24 6.08
N ILE A 21 5.12 -1.25 6.11
CA ILE A 21 5.35 0.01 6.82
C ILE A 21 5.25 -0.17 8.34
N VAL A 22 4.20 -0.85 8.81
CA VAL A 22 3.88 -0.93 10.25
C VAL A 22 4.66 -2.01 10.97
N GLU A 23 4.73 -3.22 10.41
CA GLU A 23 5.37 -4.38 11.04
C GLU A 23 6.87 -4.44 10.73
N GLN A 24 7.27 -4.10 9.50
CA GLN A 24 8.68 -4.18 9.07
C GLN A 24 9.42 -2.85 9.19
N GLY A 25 8.72 -1.76 9.55
CA GLY A 25 9.33 -0.44 9.76
C GLY A 25 9.86 0.23 8.49
N LEU A 26 9.48 -0.25 7.29
CA LEU A 26 9.92 0.35 6.04
C LEU A 26 9.42 1.79 5.90
N ARG A 27 10.24 2.65 5.31
CA ARG A 27 9.81 4.01 5.00
C ARG A 27 8.66 3.95 3.99
N VAL A 28 7.68 4.85 4.17
CA VAL A 28 6.49 4.91 3.32
C VAL A 28 6.86 5.10 1.85
N GLU A 29 7.91 5.87 1.57
CA GLU A 29 8.45 6.11 0.23
C GLU A 29 8.94 4.81 -0.44
N GLU A 30 9.75 4.02 0.27
CA GLU A 30 10.29 2.75 -0.22
C GLU A 30 9.18 1.73 -0.45
N ALA A 31 8.26 1.60 0.50
CA ALA A 31 7.12 0.70 0.39
C ALA A 31 6.20 1.09 -0.79
N ALA A 32 5.99 2.40 -1.00
CA ALA A 32 5.20 2.91 -2.12
C ALA A 32 5.87 2.63 -3.46
N GLN A 33 7.18 2.86 -3.57
CA GLN A 33 7.95 2.62 -4.79
C GLN A 33 8.00 1.13 -5.14
N ALA A 34 8.28 0.27 -4.15
CA ALA A 34 8.25 -1.19 -4.33
C ALA A 34 6.87 -1.73 -4.74
N SER A 35 5.81 -1.05 -4.32
CA SER A 35 4.42 -1.43 -4.68
C SER A 35 3.91 -0.69 -5.92
N GLY A 36 4.75 0.13 -6.56
CA GLY A 36 4.40 0.89 -7.75
C GLY A 36 3.20 1.81 -7.53
N VAL A 37 3.09 2.50 -6.39
CA VAL A 37 2.05 3.50 -6.11
C VAL A 37 2.67 4.82 -5.66
N SER A 38 1.91 5.91 -5.71
CA SER A 38 2.38 7.19 -5.17
C SER A 38 2.49 7.13 -3.64
N VAL A 39 3.43 7.88 -3.08
CA VAL A 39 3.59 8.04 -1.62
C VAL A 39 2.29 8.54 -0.97
N ARG A 40 1.57 9.46 -1.63
CA ARG A 40 0.25 9.93 -1.18
C ARG A 40 -0.78 8.81 -1.08
N THR A 41 -0.78 7.86 -2.03
CA THR A 41 -1.65 6.68 -1.99
C THR A 41 -1.30 5.77 -0.82
N ALA A 42 0.00 5.56 -0.57
CA ALA A 42 0.46 4.80 0.58
C ALA A 42 0.00 5.43 1.91
N TYR A 43 0.19 6.75 2.09
CA TYR A 43 -0.32 7.47 3.26
C TYR A 43 -1.84 7.38 3.41
N LYS A 44 -2.59 7.46 2.31
CA LYS A 44 -4.07 7.32 2.33
C LYS A 44 -4.48 5.94 2.88
N TRP A 45 -3.79 4.88 2.50
CA TRP A 45 -4.10 3.54 3.03
C TRP A 45 -3.58 3.33 4.44
N LEU A 46 -2.41 3.87 4.77
CA LEU A 46 -1.89 3.86 6.14
C LEU A 46 -2.87 4.53 7.11
N ARG A 47 -3.47 5.67 6.72
CA ARG A 47 -4.49 6.36 7.49
C ARG A 47 -5.81 5.58 7.64
N ARG A 48 -6.11 4.65 6.74
CA ARG A 48 -7.32 3.80 6.82
C ARG A 48 -7.11 2.52 7.60
N TYR A 49 -5.86 2.12 7.74
CA TYR A 49 -5.46 0.94 8.51
C TYR A 49 -5.36 1.26 10.00
N ARG A 50 -4.98 2.50 10.33
CA ARG A 50 -5.20 3.10 11.65
C ARG A 50 -6.65 3.57 11.77
#